data_AF-A0A353QU29-F1
#
_entry.id   AF-A0A353QU29-F1
#
_cell.length_a   1.000
_cell.length_b   1.000
_cell.length_c   1.000
_cell.angle_alpha   90.00
_cell.angle_beta   90.00
_cell.angle_gamma   90.00
#
_symmetry.space_group_name_H-M   'P 1'
#
loop_
_entity.id
_entity.type
_entity.pdbx_description
1 polymer ?
#
loop_
_entity_poly.entity_id
_entity_poly.type
_entity_poly.pdbx_seq_one_letter_code
_entity_poly.pdbx_strand_id
1 'polypeptide(L)'
;LHEANELRRFLLRIQQEHDVNVPIFLNSDYSALIEQWVLGEEWEALFDGLETGEGDIVRIFKRTVDLLRQLTNIKGVPEELVKTAGMAIDCINRDPITDIF
;
A
#
# COMPACT_ATOMS: atom_id res chain seq x y z
N LEU A 1 7.65 -9.92 -0.32
CA LEU A 1 6.46 -10.66 -0.83
C LEU A 1 6.38 -12.13 -0.42
N HIS A 2 7.48 -12.82 -0.09
CA HIS A 2 7.44 -14.26 0.25
C HIS A 2 6.48 -14.58 1.42
N GLU A 3 6.64 -13.88 2.55
CA GLU A 3 5.79 -14.08 3.74
C GLU A 3 4.31 -13.77 3.49
N ALA A 4 4.00 -12.70 2.73
CA ALA A 4 2.63 -12.37 2.35
C ALA A 4 1.98 -13.48 1.49
N ASN A 5 2.75 -14.13 0.63
CA ASN A 5 2.26 -15.26 -0.16
C ASN A 5 2.08 -16.54 0.68
N GLU A 6 2.94 -16.78 1.68
CA GLU A 6 2.73 -17.86 2.65
C GLU A 6 1.44 -17.64 3.44
N LEU A 7 1.21 -16.42 3.93
CA LEU A 7 -0.02 -16.06 4.63
C LEU A 7 -1.25 -16.24 3.72
N ARG A 8 -1.17 -15.81 2.45
CA ARG A 8 -2.23 -16.05 1.47
C ARG A 8 -2.52 -17.54 1.29
N ARG A 9 -1.50 -18.39 1.14
CA ARG A 9 -1.67 -19.85 1.05
C ARG A 9 -2.33 -20.42 2.29
N PHE A 10 -1.90 -19.98 3.46
CA PHE A 10 -2.48 -20.39 4.73
C PHE A 10 -3.97 -20.01 4.81
N LEU A 11 -4.31 -18.75 4.52
CA LEU A 11 -5.69 -18.27 4.54
C LEU A 11 -6.58 -19.00 3.54
N LEU A 12 -6.08 -19.29 2.33
CA LEU A 12 -6.83 -20.07 1.33
C LEU A 12 -7.14 -21.49 1.83
N ARG A 13 -6.19 -22.14 2.51
CA ARG A 13 -6.41 -23.46 3.12
C ARG A 13 -7.52 -23.42 4.16
N ILE A 14 -7.46 -22.46 5.08
CA ILE A 14 -8.48 -22.29 6.12
C ILE A 14 -9.84 -21.96 5.51
N GLN A 15 -9.91 -21.11 4.48
CA GLN A 15 -11.15 -20.83 3.77
C GLN A 15 -11.77 -22.10 3.17
N GLN A 16 -10.97 -22.96 2.55
CA GLN A 16 -11.44 -24.24 2.00
C GLN A 16 -11.98 -25.19 3.06
N GLU A 17 -11.31 -25.30 4.21
CA GLU A 17 -11.74 -26.14 5.34
C GLU A 17 -13.09 -25.70 5.92
N HIS A 18 -13.46 -24.43 5.75
CA HIS A 18 -14.69 -23.83 6.26
C HIS A 18 -15.73 -23.48 5.17
N ASP A 19 -15.55 -23.94 3.93
CA ASP A 19 -16.45 -23.65 2.79
C ASP A 19 -16.66 -22.15 2.53
N VAL A 20 -15.62 -21.34 2.78
CA VAL A 20 -15.61 -19.91 2.48
C VAL A 20 -14.99 -19.70 1.10
N ASN A 21 -15.72 -19.05 0.20
CA ASN A 21 -15.26 -18.77 -1.16
C ASN A 21 -15.06 -17.27 -1.40
N VAL A 22 -14.03 -16.70 -0.75
CA VAL A 22 -13.65 -15.29 -0.93
C VAL A 22 -12.26 -15.19 -1.56
N PRO A 23 -12.11 -14.54 -2.73
CA PRO A 23 -10.82 -14.41 -3.38
C PRO A 23 -9.86 -13.57 -2.53
N ILE A 24 -8.60 -14.03 -2.42
CA ILE A 24 -7.50 -13.27 -1.82
C ILE A 24 -6.61 -12.75 -2.94
N PHE A 25 -6.71 -11.45 -3.20
CA PHE A 25 -5.86 -10.75 -4.17
C PHE A 25 -4.63 -10.16 -3.47
N LEU A 26 -3.46 -10.46 -4.00
CA LEU A 26 -2.20 -9.84 -3.61
C LEU A 26 -1.53 -9.36 -4.90
N ASN A 27 -1.54 -8.04 -5.11
CA ASN A 27 -0.87 -7.38 -6.23
C ASN A 27 0.25 -6.50 -5.65
N SER A 28 1.46 -6.67 -6.18
CA SER A 28 2.65 -5.92 -5.77
C SER A 28 3.15 -4.92 -6.80
N ASP A 29 2.49 -4.80 -7.95
CA ASP A 29 2.95 -3.98 -9.09
C ASP A 29 3.08 -2.51 -8.67
N TYR A 30 2.16 -2.04 -7.83
CA TYR A 30 2.17 -0.68 -7.28
C TYR A 30 3.27 -0.42 -6.25
N SER A 31 3.93 -1.46 -5.72
CA SER A 31 5.02 -1.30 -4.74
C SER A 31 6.24 -0.63 -5.37
N ALA A 32 6.56 -0.93 -6.63
CA ALA A 32 7.66 -0.28 -7.33
C ALA A 32 7.34 1.20 -7.62
N LEU A 33 6.08 1.50 -7.98
CA LEU A 33 5.65 2.85 -8.30
C LEU A 33 5.74 3.80 -7.10
N ILE A 34 5.31 3.35 -5.93
CA ILE A 34 5.38 4.19 -4.73
C ILE A 34 6.82 4.39 -4.25
N GLU A 35 7.70 3.41 -4.48
CA GLU A 35 9.13 3.54 -4.19
C GLU A 35 9.79 4.58 -5.11
N GLN A 36 9.56 4.49 -6.42
CA GLN A 36 10.03 5.49 -7.40
C GLN A 36 9.53 6.89 -7.03
N TRP A 37 8.25 6.99 -6.66
CA TRP A 37 7.67 8.25 -6.20
C TRP A 37 8.40 8.81 -4.98
N VAL A 38 8.63 8.02 -3.94
CA VAL A 38 9.34 8.48 -2.75
C VAL A 38 10.81 8.84 -3.06
N LEU A 39 11.43 8.20 -4.05
CA LEU A 39 12.80 8.47 -4.48
C LEU A 39 12.95 9.74 -5.34
N GLY A 40 11.87 10.44 -5.65
CA GLY A 40 11.93 11.73 -6.36
C GLY A 40 11.56 11.68 -7.84
N GLU A 41 11.04 10.57 -8.34
CA GLU A 41 10.56 10.48 -9.73
C GLU A 41 9.49 11.55 -10.01
N GLU A 42 9.45 12.03 -11.26
CA GLU A 42 8.44 12.97 -11.73
C GLU A 42 7.08 12.27 -11.85
N TRP A 43 6.00 12.98 -11.52
CA TRP A 43 4.67 12.39 -11.41
C TRP A 43 4.23 11.73 -12.73
N GLU A 44 4.38 12.44 -13.84
CA GLU A 44 4.00 11.98 -15.18
C GLU A 44 4.83 10.77 -15.65
N ALA A 45 6.05 10.61 -15.16
CA ALA A 45 6.94 9.50 -15.53
C ALA A 45 6.54 8.19 -14.84
N LEU A 46 5.85 8.24 -13.70
CA LEU A 46 5.44 7.03 -12.95
C LEU A 46 4.47 6.13 -13.72
N PHE A 47 3.70 6.69 -14.65
CA PHE A 47 2.69 5.97 -15.41
C PHE A 47 2.91 5.98 -16.92
N ASP A 48 4.05 6.51 -17.37
CA ASP A 48 4.40 6.44 -18.78
C ASP A 48 4.53 4.98 -19.22
N GLY A 49 3.81 4.62 -20.30
CA GLY A 49 3.76 3.25 -20.81
C GLY A 49 2.97 2.24 -19.97
N LEU A 50 2.31 2.64 -18.88
CA LEU A 50 1.42 1.76 -18.12
C LEU A 50 -0.01 1.80 -18.69
N GLU A 51 -0.68 0.66 -18.74
CA GLU A 51 -2.12 0.58 -19.05
C GLU A 51 -2.99 1.17 -17.91
N THR A 52 -2.41 1.29 -16.71
CA THR A 52 -3.10 1.80 -15.52
C THR A 52 -3.18 3.32 -15.58
N GLY A 53 -4.38 3.88 -15.38
CA GLY A 53 -4.57 5.33 -15.39
C GLY A 53 -4.05 6.02 -14.14
N GLU A 54 -3.68 7.30 -14.28
CA GLU A 54 -3.24 8.18 -13.20
C GLU A 54 -4.13 8.09 -11.94
N GLY A 55 -5.46 8.08 -12.13
CA GLY A 55 -6.43 8.02 -11.03
C GLY A 55 -6.35 6.75 -10.17
N ASP A 56 -5.90 5.62 -10.72
CA ASP A 56 -5.71 4.39 -9.96
C ASP A 56 -4.46 4.46 -9.08
N ILE A 57 -3.38 5.07 -9.59
CA ILE A 57 -2.16 5.32 -8.81
C ILE A 57 -2.45 6.28 -7.67
N VAL A 58 -3.12 7.41 -7.94
CA VAL A 58 -3.56 8.34 -6.88
C VAL A 58 -4.37 7.61 -5.82
N ARG A 59 -5.35 6.80 -6.24
CA ARG A 59 -6.21 6.05 -5.32
C ARG A 59 -5.43 5.06 -4.46
N ILE A 60 -4.46 4.34 -5.04
CA ILE A 60 -3.67 3.33 -4.34
C ILE A 60 -2.67 3.99 -3.39
N PHE A 61 -2.05 5.10 -3.79
CA PHE A 61 -1.14 5.84 -2.91
C PHE A 61 -1.90 6.43 -1.73
N LYS A 62 -3.06 7.06 -1.95
CA LYS A 62 -3.92 7.56 -0.86
C LYS A 62 -4.39 6.45 0.08
N ARG A 63 -4.82 5.30 -0.45
CA ARG A 63 -5.15 4.12 0.38
C ARG A 63 -3.98 3.60 1.18
N THR A 64 -2.76 3.68 0.64
CA THR A 64 -1.53 3.30 1.35
C THR A 64 -1.27 4.29 2.49
N VAL A 65 -1.39 5.60 2.24
CA VAL A 65 -1.29 6.64 3.27
C VAL A 65 -2.34 6.44 4.36
N ASP A 66 -3.59 6.14 4.01
CA ASP A 66 -4.65 5.87 4.98
C ASP A 66 -4.37 4.64 5.84
N LEU A 67 -3.82 3.57 5.26
CA LEU A 67 -3.41 2.38 6.01
C LEU A 67 -2.28 2.71 6.99
N LEU A 68 -1.26 3.45 6.56
CA LEU A 68 -0.17 3.92 7.43
C LEU A 68 -0.71 4.80 8.56
N ARG A 69 -1.65 5.70 8.25
CA ARG A 69 -2.33 6.56 9.23
C ARG A 69 -3.15 5.76 10.24
N GLN A 70 -3.73 4.62 9.84
CA GLN A 70 -4.37 3.73 10.81
C GLN A 70 -3.34 3.12 11.77
N LEU A 71 -2.16 2.70 11.27
CA LEU A 71 -1.09 2.17 12.12
C LEU A 71 -0.62 3.17 13.17
N THR A 72 -0.63 4.47 12.87
CA THR A 72 -0.24 5.50 13.86
C THR A 72 -1.28 5.74 14.96
N ASN A 73 -2.54 5.37 14.72
CA ASN A 73 -3.66 5.68 15.62
C ASN A 73 -4.20 4.47 16.39
N ILE A 74 -3.92 3.25 15.94
CA ILE A 74 -4.41 2.02 16.61
C ILE A 74 -3.64 1.78 17.91
N LYS A 75 -4.38 1.54 19.00
CA LYS A 75 -3.80 1.20 20.30
C LYS A 75 -3.08 -0.16 20.24
N GLY A 76 -1.90 -0.23 20.84
CA GLY A 76 -1.13 -1.48 20.94
C GLY A 76 -0.19 -1.74 19.76
N VAL A 77 -0.13 -0.84 18.78
CA VAL A 77 0.90 -0.88 17.73
C VAL A 77 2.26 -0.52 18.36
N PRO A 78 3.36 -1.25 18.07
CA PRO A 78 4.69 -0.91 18.57
C PRO A 78 5.11 0.51 18.17
N GLU A 79 5.75 1.24 19.09
CA GLU A 79 6.14 2.64 18.88
C GLU A 79 7.06 2.83 17.66
N GLU A 80 7.97 1.89 17.41
CA GLU A 80 8.84 1.90 16.24
C GLU A 80 8.05 1.81 14.92
N LEU A 81 6.96 1.02 14.91
CA LEU A 81 6.10 0.89 13.74
C LEU A 81 5.26 2.16 13.54
N VAL A 82 4.77 2.78 14.63
CA VAL A 82 4.09 4.09 14.57
C VAL A 82 5.02 5.14 13.96
N LYS A 83 6.26 5.23 14.44
CA LYS A 83 7.25 6.17 13.92
C LYS A 83 7.56 5.92 12.44
N THR A 84 7.81 4.67 12.07
CA THR A 84 8.11 4.29 10.68
C THR A 84 6.95 4.59 9.75
N ALA A 85 5.70 4.33 10.19
CA ALA A 85 4.51 4.67 9.42
C ALA A 85 4.35 6.18 9.22
N GLY A 86 4.61 6.98 10.26
CA GLY A 86 4.62 8.45 10.15
C GLY A 86 5.64 8.95 9.13
N MET A 87 6.88 8.47 9.21
CA MET A 87 7.93 8.81 8.23
C MET A 87 7.56 8.42 6.80
N ALA A 88 6.95 7.24 6.62
CA ALA A 88 6.49 6.79 5.30
C ALA A 88 5.39 7.70 4.74
N ILE A 89 4.45 8.16 5.56
CA ILE A 89 3.42 9.13 5.16
C ILE A 89 4.08 10.43 4.66
N ASP A 90 5.03 10.97 5.43
CA ASP A 90 5.74 12.20 5.07
C ASP A 90 6.49 12.06 3.74
N CYS A 91 7.11 10.90 3.50
CA CYS A 91 7.80 10.61 2.24
C CYS A 91 6.84 10.53 1.02
N ILE A 92 5.64 9.96 1.21
CA ILE A 92 4.67 9.79 0.13
C ILE A 92 3.95 11.11 -0.19
N ASN A 93 3.76 11.97 0.81
CA ASN A 93 3.04 13.24 0.69
C ASN A 93 3.85 14.29 -0.10
N ARG A 94 3.63 14.28 -1.41
CA ARG A 94 4.08 15.27 -2.39
C ARG A 94 2.89 15.57 -3.30
N ASP A 95 2.84 16.75 -3.93
CA ASP A 95 1.81 17.03 -4.94
C ASP A 95 1.95 16.05 -6.11
N PRO A 96 0.87 15.40 -6.61
CA PRO A 96 -0.55 15.65 -6.33
C PRO A 96 -1.19 14.76 -5.24
N ILE A 97 -0.40 13.92 -4.57
CA ILE A 97 -0.88 12.95 -3.57
C ILE A 97 -1.27 13.62 -2.26
N THR A 98 -0.72 14.80 -1.98
CA THR A 98 -0.93 15.60 -0.77
C THR A 98 -2.38 15.53 -0.28
N ASP A 99 -2.57 15.11 0.97
CA ASP A 99 -3.85 15.24 1.64
C ASP A 99 -4.01 16.67 2.16
N ILE A 100 -5.05 17.37 1.68
CA ILE A 100 -5.44 18.70 2.18
C ILE A 100 -6.29 18.51 3.43
N PHE A 101 -5.72 18.02 4.53
CA PHE A 101 -6.45 17.92 5.81
C PHE A 101 -5.55 18.27 6.99
#